data_AF-A0A2J7RJA4-F1
#
_entry.id   AF-A0A2J7RJA4-F1
#
_cell.length_a   1.000
_cell.length_b   1.000
_cell.length_c   1.000
_cell.angle_alpha   90.00
_cell.angle_beta   90.00
_cell.angle_gamma   90.00
#
_symmetry.space_group_name_H-M   'P 1'
#
loop_
_entity.id
_entity.type
_entity.pdbx_description
1 polymer ?
#
loop_
_entity_poly.entity_id
_entity_poly.type
_entity_poly.pdbx_seq_one_letter_code
_entity_poly.pdbx_strand_id
1 'polypeptide(L)'
;MKMPEEEAFAVLVKLMQDYKMRDMYKPTMAELGLCMYQLENLVQELIPDLHVHFQSQSFHTSMYASSWFLTLFTTALPLPVACRIMDVFLSEGMEVIFKVALALLTLGKEDLLCLDMEGMLKFFQKDLPPRAKADPNGLMTLAYNMKFNPKHMKKLEKEYTVMKTKEQEEMVELRRLRTENRLLRQRVELLEAESSELADRLVRGQVSRAEEEETTFVVQRELAALRHTHLETSHQLEIANEEIRNLSLLMEETHTSRQSSLEEISMKRELLCQKEDLIKCLQEELVKVRLREAENDALIRDLRARIQELEEDKKTLRESTPDNSVAHLQEELIAVKLREAEANLSLKDLRQRVGELSQQWQRHLQEHRVEATPPPDSTPKKLLFWENRGNETQRLEEELMTTRIREMEVLTELKELRLKVMELETQVQVSTNQLRRQDEENKNLREELEKAENREREHVTKLREESHRYTDLESKMKENLMMSRIRDAEHSHYVAELKQRISLLELKNEEMVTEGELRSNLDDSEKVRELQDKVADMKAEFPTPTSPDVEPWKWLES
;
A
#
# COMPACT_ATOMS: atom_id res chain seq x y z
N MET A 1 -53.91 8.70 -28.07
CA MET A 1 -53.46 8.10 -26.79
C MET A 1 -54.31 6.85 -26.59
N LYS A 2 -53.70 5.65 -26.48
CA LYS A 2 -54.45 4.37 -26.54
C LYS A 2 -55.28 4.06 -25.27
N MET A 3 -55.04 4.76 -24.17
CA MET A 3 -55.72 4.60 -22.88
C MET A 3 -55.62 5.90 -22.04
N PRO A 4 -56.49 6.10 -21.03
CA PRO A 4 -56.40 7.17 -20.03
C PRO A 4 -55.10 7.14 -19.21
N GLU A 5 -54.76 8.25 -18.56
CA GLU A 5 -53.52 8.42 -17.78
C GLU A 5 -53.38 7.39 -16.65
N GLU A 6 -54.43 7.18 -15.86
CA GLU A 6 -54.42 6.25 -14.72
C GLU A 6 -54.17 4.81 -15.18
N GLU A 7 -54.83 4.38 -16.27
CA GLU A 7 -54.64 3.07 -16.86
C GLU A 7 -53.24 2.92 -17.47
N ALA A 8 -52.72 3.97 -18.12
CA ALA A 8 -51.36 3.98 -18.66
C ALA A 8 -50.31 3.81 -17.54
N PHE A 9 -50.50 4.48 -16.40
CA PHE A 9 -49.63 4.32 -15.25
C PHE A 9 -49.72 2.90 -14.67
N ALA A 10 -50.93 2.34 -14.53
CA ALA A 10 -51.12 0.98 -14.06
C ALA A 10 -50.42 -0.05 -14.96
N VAL A 11 -50.53 0.10 -16.28
CA VAL A 11 -49.82 -0.75 -17.26
C VAL A 11 -48.31 -0.56 -17.15
N LEU A 12 -47.82 0.67 -16.99
CA LEU A 12 -46.39 0.95 -16.81
C LEU A 12 -45.84 0.27 -15.55
N VAL A 13 -46.55 0.33 -14.42
CA VAL A 13 -46.15 -0.36 -13.19
C VAL A 13 -46.05 -1.87 -13.43
N LYS A 14 -47.03 -2.44 -14.14
CA LYS A 14 -47.05 -3.87 -14.52
C LYS A 14 -45.88 -4.23 -15.45
N LEU A 15 -45.55 -3.40 -16.42
CA LEU A 15 -44.37 -3.58 -17.28
C LEU A 15 -43.07 -3.55 -16.46
N MET A 16 -42.95 -2.62 -15.52
CA MET A 16 -41.74 -2.48 -14.72
C MET A 16 -41.55 -3.63 -13.72
N GLN A 17 -42.63 -4.15 -13.14
CA GLN A 17 -42.58 -5.20 -12.12
C GLN A 17 -42.72 -6.61 -12.73
N ASP A 18 -43.82 -6.90 -13.41
CA ASP A 18 -44.19 -8.25 -13.83
C ASP A 18 -43.38 -8.69 -15.06
N TYR A 19 -43.11 -7.76 -16.00
CA TYR A 19 -42.23 -8.00 -17.15
C TYR A 19 -40.75 -7.72 -16.87
N LYS A 20 -40.40 -7.41 -15.61
CA LYS A 20 -39.04 -7.16 -15.12
C LYS A 20 -38.26 -6.08 -15.88
N MET A 21 -38.94 -5.18 -16.59
CA MET A 21 -38.27 -4.08 -17.30
C MET A 21 -37.42 -3.22 -16.36
N ARG A 22 -37.83 -3.07 -15.09
CA ARG A 22 -37.09 -2.30 -14.08
C ARG A 22 -35.65 -2.79 -13.88
N ASP A 23 -35.39 -4.08 -14.02
CA ASP A 23 -34.06 -4.66 -13.77
C ASP A 23 -33.02 -4.17 -14.79
N MET A 24 -33.47 -3.84 -16.02
CA MET A 24 -32.63 -3.21 -17.05
C MET A 24 -32.30 -1.74 -16.78
N TYR A 25 -33.01 -1.07 -15.87
CA TYR A 25 -32.79 0.34 -15.51
C TYR A 25 -32.04 0.54 -14.19
N LYS A 26 -31.62 -0.54 -13.52
CA LYS A 26 -30.82 -0.44 -12.29
C LYS A 26 -29.46 0.20 -12.61
N PRO A 27 -28.80 0.90 -11.65
CA PRO A 27 -27.56 1.62 -11.91
C PRO A 27 -26.43 0.78 -12.51
N THR A 28 -26.37 -0.52 -12.19
CA THR A 28 -25.36 -1.44 -12.74
C THR A 28 -25.65 -1.86 -14.18
N MET A 29 -26.88 -1.64 -14.68
CA MET A 29 -27.36 -2.07 -15.99
C MET A 29 -27.08 -3.56 -16.26
N ALA A 30 -27.06 -4.39 -15.20
CA ALA A 30 -26.61 -5.78 -15.28
C ALA A 30 -27.49 -6.61 -16.23
N GLU A 31 -28.82 -6.44 -16.14
CA GLU A 31 -29.78 -7.15 -17.00
C GLU A 31 -29.68 -6.68 -18.45
N LEU A 32 -29.43 -5.40 -18.69
CA LEU A 32 -29.19 -4.88 -20.04
C LEU A 32 -27.91 -5.49 -20.63
N GLY A 33 -26.82 -5.55 -19.85
CA GLY A 33 -25.58 -6.20 -20.26
C GLY A 33 -25.76 -7.68 -20.61
N LEU A 34 -26.57 -8.40 -19.83
CA LEU A 34 -26.96 -9.77 -20.13
C LEU A 34 -27.69 -9.87 -21.48
N CYS A 35 -28.67 -9.00 -21.73
CA CYS A 35 -29.37 -8.95 -23.01
C CYS A 35 -28.42 -8.67 -24.18
N MET A 36 -27.44 -7.77 -24.02
CA MET A 36 -26.43 -7.52 -25.06
C MET A 36 -25.59 -8.75 -25.35
N TYR A 37 -25.11 -9.43 -24.30
CA TYR A 37 -24.34 -10.67 -24.44
C TYR A 37 -25.15 -11.77 -25.13
N GLN A 38 -26.41 -11.95 -24.74
CA GLN A 38 -27.30 -12.92 -25.37
C GLN A 38 -27.56 -12.59 -26.83
N LEU A 39 -27.82 -11.32 -27.16
CA LEU A 39 -28.04 -10.90 -28.54
C LEU A 39 -26.76 -11.10 -29.37
N GLU A 40 -25.58 -10.78 -28.83
CA GLU A 40 -24.30 -10.98 -29.52
C GLU A 40 -24.06 -12.45 -29.89
N ASN A 41 -24.32 -13.38 -28.96
CA ASN A 41 -24.24 -14.81 -29.24
C ASN A 41 -25.27 -15.27 -30.28
N LEU A 42 -26.51 -14.76 -30.22
CA LEU A 42 -27.52 -15.07 -31.24
C LEU A 42 -27.13 -14.54 -32.63
N VAL A 43 -26.49 -13.36 -32.70
CA VAL A 43 -25.97 -12.82 -33.96
C VAL A 43 -24.81 -13.68 -34.46
N GLN A 44 -23.93 -14.14 -33.58
CA GLN A 44 -22.86 -15.07 -33.94
C GLN A 44 -23.39 -16.39 -34.52
N GLU A 45 -24.46 -16.95 -33.94
CA GLU A 45 -25.04 -18.22 -34.39
C GLU A 45 -25.90 -18.09 -35.66
N LEU A 46 -26.68 -17.02 -35.79
CA LEU A 46 -27.69 -16.88 -36.85
C LEU A 46 -27.21 -16.02 -38.03
N ILE A 47 -26.30 -15.07 -37.80
CA ILE A 47 -25.78 -14.14 -38.81
C ILE A 47 -24.25 -14.01 -38.67
N PRO A 48 -23.48 -15.11 -38.84
CA PRO A 48 -22.05 -15.15 -38.53
C PRO A 48 -21.22 -14.13 -39.34
N ASP A 49 -21.54 -13.93 -40.62
CA ASP A 49 -20.83 -12.97 -41.47
C ASP A 49 -20.90 -11.55 -40.90
N LEU A 50 -22.07 -11.17 -40.37
CA LEU A 50 -22.29 -9.86 -39.76
C LEU A 50 -21.57 -9.75 -38.42
N HIS A 51 -21.55 -10.84 -37.63
CA HIS A 51 -20.81 -10.88 -36.37
C HIS A 51 -19.31 -10.67 -36.58
N VAL A 52 -18.70 -11.35 -37.56
CA VAL A 52 -17.28 -11.19 -37.88
C VAL A 52 -16.99 -9.77 -38.34
N HIS A 53 -17.86 -9.20 -39.18
CA HIS A 53 -17.73 -7.80 -39.60
C HIS A 53 -17.78 -6.83 -38.40
N PHE A 54 -18.76 -7.00 -37.53
CA PHE A 54 -18.89 -6.20 -36.30
C PHE A 54 -17.65 -6.30 -35.41
N GLN A 55 -17.10 -7.50 -35.21
CA GLN A 55 -15.85 -7.69 -34.46
C GLN A 55 -14.67 -6.98 -35.12
N SER A 56 -14.54 -7.07 -36.45
CA SER A 56 -13.45 -6.40 -37.19
C SER A 56 -13.48 -4.88 -37.04
N GLN A 57 -14.69 -4.31 -36.92
CA GLN A 57 -14.91 -2.87 -36.76
C GLN A 57 -14.98 -2.44 -35.28
N SER A 58 -14.74 -3.35 -34.32
CA SER A 58 -14.95 -3.12 -32.88
C SER A 58 -16.34 -2.55 -32.56
N PHE A 59 -17.35 -3.00 -33.29
CA PHE A 59 -18.72 -2.53 -33.19
C PHE A 59 -19.52 -3.45 -32.27
N HIS A 60 -19.78 -2.98 -31.05
CA HIS A 60 -20.44 -3.78 -30.01
C HIS A 60 -21.96 -3.64 -30.06
N THR A 61 -22.67 -4.73 -29.73
CA THR A 61 -24.15 -4.77 -29.67
C THR A 61 -24.75 -3.68 -28.80
N SER A 62 -24.07 -3.32 -27.71
CA SER A 62 -24.47 -2.26 -26.79
C SER A 62 -24.55 -0.86 -27.44
N MET A 63 -23.81 -0.61 -28.53
CA MET A 63 -23.76 0.69 -29.19
C MET A 63 -25.05 1.04 -29.93
N TYR A 64 -25.76 0.04 -30.46
CA TYR A 64 -26.99 0.26 -31.25
C TYR A 64 -28.24 -0.34 -30.61
N ALA A 65 -28.14 -1.47 -29.90
CA ALA A 65 -29.29 -2.20 -29.41
C ALA A 65 -29.79 -1.74 -28.03
N SER A 66 -29.01 -0.98 -27.27
CA SER A 66 -29.41 -0.55 -25.91
C SER A 66 -30.79 0.13 -25.88
N SER A 67 -31.06 1.03 -26.84
CA SER A 67 -32.36 1.71 -26.94
C SER A 67 -33.50 0.77 -27.34
N TRP A 68 -33.22 -0.30 -28.09
CA TRP A 68 -34.21 -1.28 -28.53
C TRP A 68 -34.82 -2.03 -27.36
N PHE A 69 -33.98 -2.50 -26.44
CA PHE A 69 -34.42 -3.20 -25.22
C PHE A 69 -35.03 -2.26 -24.20
N LEU A 70 -34.39 -1.13 -23.90
CA LEU A 70 -34.89 -0.20 -22.88
C LEU A 70 -36.24 0.39 -23.26
N THR A 71 -36.41 0.79 -24.51
CA THR A 71 -37.60 1.54 -24.96
C THR A 71 -38.60 0.68 -25.73
N LEU A 72 -38.39 -0.64 -25.81
CA LEU A 72 -39.21 -1.56 -26.61
C LEU A 72 -39.40 -1.04 -28.05
N PHE A 73 -38.30 -0.57 -28.64
CA PHE A 73 -38.23 0.06 -29.97
C PHE A 73 -39.03 1.36 -30.17
N THR A 74 -39.67 1.92 -29.14
CA THR A 74 -40.48 3.15 -29.28
C THR A 74 -39.68 4.38 -29.70
N THR A 75 -38.38 4.41 -29.42
CA THR A 75 -37.47 5.48 -29.86
C THR A 75 -36.74 5.17 -31.17
N ALA A 76 -36.66 3.89 -31.55
CA ALA A 76 -35.90 3.44 -32.71
C ALA A 76 -36.76 3.25 -33.97
N LEU A 77 -38.04 2.90 -33.80
CA LEU A 77 -38.94 2.60 -34.91
C LEU A 77 -40.16 3.53 -34.90
N PRO A 78 -40.83 3.73 -36.04
CA PRO A 78 -42.05 4.52 -36.09
C PRO A 78 -43.15 3.94 -35.18
N LEU A 79 -43.90 4.84 -34.52
CA LEU A 79 -44.89 4.48 -33.51
C LEU A 79 -45.86 3.35 -33.90
N PRO A 80 -46.41 3.27 -35.14
CA PRO A 80 -47.28 2.16 -35.52
C PRO A 80 -46.61 0.78 -35.44
N VAL A 81 -45.32 0.69 -35.79
CA VAL A 81 -44.54 -0.55 -35.74
C VAL A 81 -44.17 -0.87 -34.30
N ALA A 82 -43.68 0.13 -33.55
CA ALA A 82 -43.36 -0.03 -32.13
C ALA A 82 -44.58 -0.46 -31.30
N CYS A 83 -45.78 0.08 -31.58
CA CYS A 83 -47.02 -0.37 -30.95
C CYS A 83 -47.31 -1.85 -31.23
N ARG A 84 -47.09 -2.35 -32.45
CA ARG A 84 -47.28 -3.77 -32.77
C ARG A 84 -46.30 -4.67 -32.02
N ILE A 85 -45.05 -4.24 -31.91
CA ILE A 85 -44.04 -4.95 -31.12
C ILE A 85 -44.45 -4.98 -29.65
N MET A 86 -44.95 -3.85 -29.12
CA MET A 86 -45.46 -3.76 -27.76
C MET A 86 -46.69 -4.67 -27.52
N ASP A 87 -47.60 -4.75 -28.48
CA ASP A 87 -48.77 -5.64 -28.41
C ASP A 87 -48.32 -7.12 -28.28
N VAL A 88 -47.31 -7.55 -29.04
CA VAL A 88 -46.75 -8.91 -28.95
C VAL A 88 -45.89 -9.09 -27.68
N PHE A 89 -45.15 -8.07 -27.26
CA PHE A 89 -44.37 -8.10 -26.03
C PHE A 89 -45.24 -8.33 -24.80
N LEU A 90 -46.43 -7.73 -24.75
CA LEU A 90 -47.42 -7.97 -23.69
C LEU A 90 -48.01 -9.40 -23.72
N SER A 91 -47.77 -10.18 -24.77
CA SER A 91 -48.21 -11.58 -24.85
C SER A 91 -47.07 -12.56 -24.62
N GLU A 92 -45.90 -12.32 -25.21
CA GLU A 92 -44.76 -13.27 -25.26
C GLU A 92 -43.59 -12.86 -24.36
N GLY A 93 -43.57 -11.61 -23.85
CA GLY A 93 -42.49 -11.08 -23.03
C GLY A 93 -41.22 -10.77 -23.83
N MET A 94 -40.06 -10.86 -23.17
CA MET A 94 -38.76 -10.38 -23.70
C MET A 94 -38.28 -11.13 -24.95
N GLU A 95 -38.74 -12.36 -25.16
CA GLU A 95 -38.38 -13.17 -26.33
C GLU A 95 -38.63 -12.45 -27.66
N VAL A 96 -39.75 -11.73 -27.78
CA VAL A 96 -40.07 -11.01 -29.02
C VAL A 96 -39.06 -9.91 -29.32
N ILE A 97 -38.45 -9.29 -28.29
CA ILE A 97 -37.49 -8.20 -28.47
C ILE A 97 -36.21 -8.72 -29.13
N PHE A 98 -35.73 -9.90 -28.71
CA PHE A 98 -34.62 -10.59 -29.37
C PHE A 98 -34.95 -10.97 -30.82
N LYS A 99 -36.14 -11.55 -31.04
CA LYS A 99 -36.59 -11.93 -32.39
C LYS A 99 -36.67 -10.74 -33.34
N VAL A 100 -37.22 -9.62 -32.87
CA VAL A 100 -37.31 -8.38 -33.66
C VAL A 100 -35.93 -7.78 -33.90
N ALA A 101 -35.05 -7.77 -32.90
CA ALA A 101 -33.66 -7.30 -33.07
C ALA A 101 -32.93 -8.09 -34.17
N LEU A 102 -33.04 -9.42 -34.15
CA LEU A 102 -32.46 -10.30 -35.18
C LEU A 102 -33.09 -10.09 -36.56
N ALA A 103 -34.41 -9.90 -36.62
CA ALA A 103 -35.10 -9.62 -37.88
C ALA A 103 -34.66 -8.28 -38.49
N LEU A 104 -34.44 -7.25 -37.67
CA LEU A 104 -33.93 -5.95 -38.12
C LEU A 104 -32.49 -6.05 -38.63
N LEU A 105 -31.63 -6.81 -37.95
CA LEU A 105 -30.26 -7.07 -38.41
C LEU A 105 -30.25 -7.85 -39.72
N THR A 106 -31.14 -8.83 -39.87
CA THR A 106 -31.30 -9.60 -41.11
C THR A 106 -31.78 -8.71 -42.26
N LEU A 107 -32.71 -7.80 -42.00
CA LEU A 107 -33.22 -6.85 -42.99
C LEU A 107 -32.13 -5.87 -43.49
N GLY A 108 -31.20 -5.50 -42.62
CA GLY A 108 -30.09 -4.59 -42.94
C GLY A 108 -28.77 -5.27 -43.33
N LYS A 109 -28.70 -6.61 -43.37
CA LYS A 109 -27.45 -7.37 -43.45
C LYS A 109 -26.53 -6.90 -44.58
N GLU A 110 -27.05 -6.86 -45.81
CA GLU A 110 -26.26 -6.57 -47.01
C GLU A 110 -25.62 -5.19 -46.98
N ASP A 111 -26.36 -4.19 -46.47
CA ASP A 111 -25.83 -2.82 -46.35
C ASP A 111 -24.83 -2.73 -45.19
N LEU A 112 -25.13 -3.34 -44.04
CA LEU A 112 -24.27 -3.30 -42.86
C LEU A 112 -22.89 -3.90 -43.12
N LEU A 113 -22.80 -4.96 -43.93
CA LEU A 113 -21.53 -5.59 -44.31
C LEU A 113 -20.61 -4.67 -45.12
N CYS A 114 -21.15 -3.64 -45.77
CA CYS A 114 -20.39 -2.69 -46.59
C CYS A 114 -20.02 -1.40 -45.83
N LEU A 115 -20.45 -1.25 -44.59
CA LEU A 115 -20.30 -0.02 -43.81
C LEU A 115 -19.22 -0.15 -42.72
N ASP A 116 -18.55 0.97 -42.42
CA ASP A 116 -17.68 1.11 -41.26
C ASP A 116 -18.49 1.39 -39.98
N MET A 117 -17.81 1.52 -38.84
CA MET A 117 -18.46 1.74 -37.54
C MET A 117 -19.41 2.96 -37.54
N GLU A 118 -18.99 4.10 -38.10
CA GLU A 118 -19.82 5.31 -38.16
C GLU A 118 -21.00 5.13 -39.14
N GLY A 119 -20.76 4.50 -40.29
CA GLY A 119 -21.79 4.17 -41.28
C GLY A 119 -22.87 3.26 -40.71
N MET A 120 -22.50 2.22 -39.96
CA MET A 120 -23.44 1.32 -39.30
C MET A 120 -24.32 2.06 -38.28
N LEU A 121 -23.75 2.94 -37.45
CA LEU A 121 -24.54 3.76 -36.51
C LEU A 121 -25.54 4.66 -37.24
N LYS A 122 -25.12 5.32 -38.33
CA LYS A 122 -26.01 6.15 -39.15
C LYS A 122 -27.13 5.32 -39.77
N PHE A 123 -26.81 4.13 -40.28
CA PHE A 123 -27.78 3.21 -40.85
C PHE A 123 -28.87 2.84 -39.84
N PHE A 124 -28.50 2.44 -38.62
CA PHE A 124 -29.47 2.10 -37.57
C PHE A 124 -30.37 3.27 -37.17
N GLN A 125 -29.86 4.51 -37.23
CA GLN A 125 -30.62 5.70 -36.84
C GLN A 125 -31.51 6.27 -37.95
N LYS A 126 -31.08 6.19 -39.22
CA LYS A 126 -31.73 6.90 -40.34
C LYS A 126 -32.35 5.99 -41.39
N ASP A 127 -31.68 4.90 -41.74
CA ASP A 127 -32.04 4.08 -42.90
C ASP A 127 -32.87 2.84 -42.52
N LEU A 128 -32.63 2.28 -41.32
CA LEU A 128 -33.38 1.14 -40.81
C LEU A 128 -34.87 1.47 -40.48
N PRO A 129 -35.20 2.58 -39.78
CA PRO A 129 -36.59 2.89 -39.41
C PRO A 129 -37.57 3.01 -40.59
N PRO A 130 -37.26 3.69 -41.72
CA PRO A 130 -38.17 3.75 -42.86
C PRO A 130 -38.36 2.40 -43.56
N ARG A 131 -37.34 1.52 -43.57
CA ARG A 131 -37.46 0.16 -44.11
C ARG A 131 -38.40 -0.70 -43.28
N ALA A 132 -38.27 -0.66 -41.95
CA ALA A 132 -39.18 -1.32 -41.04
C ALA A 132 -40.63 -0.80 -41.16
N LYS A 133 -40.81 0.48 -41.52
CA LYS A 133 -42.14 1.07 -41.78
C LYS A 133 -42.75 0.63 -43.10
N ALA A 134 -41.93 0.39 -44.13
CA ALA A 134 -42.39 0.04 -45.46
C ALA A 134 -43.08 -1.33 -45.48
N ASP A 135 -42.54 -2.30 -44.74
CA ASP A 135 -43.16 -3.62 -44.58
C ASP A 135 -43.18 -4.12 -43.13
N PRO A 136 -44.13 -3.62 -42.30
CA PRO A 136 -44.25 -4.05 -40.92
C PRO A 136 -44.71 -5.52 -40.80
N ASN A 137 -45.47 -6.03 -41.77
CA ASN A 137 -45.97 -7.40 -41.73
C ASN A 137 -44.86 -8.41 -42.05
N GLY A 138 -44.03 -8.10 -43.05
CA GLY A 138 -42.83 -8.87 -43.36
C GLY A 138 -41.83 -8.85 -42.21
N LEU A 139 -41.61 -7.70 -41.56
CA LEU A 139 -40.75 -7.62 -40.36
C LEU A 139 -41.24 -8.54 -39.24
N MET A 140 -42.52 -8.49 -38.90
CA MET A 140 -43.08 -9.35 -37.85
C MET A 140 -43.03 -10.83 -38.24
N THR A 141 -43.33 -11.16 -39.49
CA THR A 141 -43.24 -12.54 -40.00
C THR A 141 -41.81 -13.07 -39.94
N LEU A 142 -40.83 -12.24 -40.32
CA LEU A 142 -39.42 -12.55 -40.22
C LEU A 142 -39.02 -12.79 -38.76
N ALA A 143 -39.46 -11.92 -37.84
CA ALA A 143 -39.21 -12.07 -36.41
C ALA A 143 -39.80 -13.39 -35.85
N TYR A 144 -41.03 -13.77 -36.21
CA TYR A 144 -41.63 -15.03 -35.79
C TYR A 144 -40.88 -16.26 -36.30
N ASN A 145 -40.25 -16.16 -37.49
CA ASN A 145 -39.44 -17.22 -38.06
C ASN A 145 -38.03 -17.30 -37.45
N MET A 146 -37.60 -16.33 -36.65
CA MET A 146 -36.31 -16.37 -35.98
C MET A 146 -36.31 -17.48 -34.92
N LYS A 147 -35.28 -18.33 -34.97
CA LYS A 147 -35.10 -19.41 -33.99
C LYS A 147 -34.72 -18.80 -32.64
N PHE A 148 -35.54 -19.06 -31.63
CA PHE A 148 -35.27 -18.69 -30.24
C PHE A 148 -35.40 -19.93 -29.37
N ASN A 149 -34.33 -20.29 -28.65
CA ASN A 149 -34.32 -21.46 -27.78
C ASN A 149 -34.21 -21.03 -26.30
N PRO A 150 -35.28 -21.12 -25.50
CA PRO A 150 -35.27 -20.64 -24.12
C PRO A 150 -34.28 -21.40 -23.23
N LYS A 151 -33.98 -22.67 -23.53
CA LYS A 151 -32.95 -23.44 -22.79
C LYS A 151 -31.55 -22.90 -23.09
N HIS A 152 -31.28 -22.55 -24.34
CA HIS A 152 -30.00 -21.96 -24.74
C HIS A 152 -29.83 -20.57 -24.12
N MET A 153 -30.87 -19.75 -24.10
CA MET A 153 -30.83 -18.41 -23.47
C MET A 153 -30.51 -18.49 -21.97
N LYS A 154 -31.09 -19.45 -21.25
CA LYS A 154 -30.74 -19.72 -19.84
C LYS A 154 -29.31 -20.23 -19.67
N LYS A 155 -28.74 -20.91 -20.66
CA LYS A 155 -27.34 -21.33 -20.67
C LYS A 155 -26.43 -20.11 -20.79
N LEU A 156 -26.70 -19.23 -21.76
CA LEU A 156 -25.99 -17.96 -21.94
C LEU A 156 -26.08 -17.06 -20.70
N GLU A 157 -27.23 -17.04 -20.01
CA GLU A 157 -27.38 -16.32 -18.74
C GLU A 157 -26.44 -16.84 -17.65
N LYS A 158 -26.33 -18.17 -17.52
CA LYS A 158 -25.37 -18.78 -16.57
C LYS A 158 -23.92 -18.50 -16.98
N GLU A 159 -23.59 -18.60 -18.27
CA GLU A 159 -22.25 -18.31 -18.78
C GLU A 159 -21.87 -16.85 -18.53
N TYR A 160 -22.80 -15.92 -18.76
CA TYR A 160 -22.60 -14.49 -18.49
C TYR A 160 -22.41 -14.18 -17.00
N THR A 161 -23.20 -14.79 -16.12
CA THR A 161 -23.05 -14.59 -14.68
C THR A 161 -21.72 -15.15 -14.16
N VAL A 162 -21.28 -16.32 -14.65
CA VAL A 162 -19.94 -16.87 -14.35
C VAL A 162 -18.83 -15.96 -14.88
N MET A 163 -18.96 -15.45 -16.11
CA MET A 163 -17.98 -14.53 -16.67
C MET A 163 -17.89 -13.22 -15.87
N LYS A 164 -19.03 -12.62 -15.50
CA LYS A 164 -19.06 -11.38 -14.72
C LYS A 164 -18.57 -11.53 -13.28
N THR A 165 -18.86 -12.67 -12.65
CA THR A 165 -18.32 -12.97 -11.31
C THR A 165 -16.81 -13.14 -11.35
N LYS A 166 -16.30 -13.86 -12.36
CA LYS A 166 -14.86 -14.00 -12.58
C LYS A 166 -14.18 -12.65 -12.87
N GLU A 167 -14.74 -11.81 -13.74
CA GLU A 167 -14.21 -10.46 -14.00
C GLU A 167 -14.17 -9.60 -12.72
N GLN A 168 -15.18 -9.74 -11.86
CA GLN A 168 -15.23 -9.03 -10.58
C GLN A 168 -14.16 -9.54 -9.61
N GLU A 169 -13.94 -10.86 -9.54
CA GLU A 169 -12.86 -11.49 -8.77
C GLU A 169 -11.48 -11.01 -9.26
N GLU A 170 -11.25 -11.05 -10.58
CA GLU A 170 -10.02 -10.56 -11.22
C GLU A 170 -9.79 -9.06 -10.94
N MET A 171 -10.86 -8.25 -10.95
CA MET A 171 -10.77 -6.83 -10.58
C MET A 171 -10.42 -6.60 -9.11
N VAL A 172 -10.93 -7.44 -8.20
CA VAL A 172 -10.58 -7.39 -6.78
C VAL A 172 -9.13 -7.80 -6.56
N GLU A 173 -8.70 -8.88 -7.22
CA GLU A 173 -7.31 -9.35 -7.18
C GLU A 173 -6.34 -8.32 -7.76
N LEU A 174 -6.68 -7.71 -8.90
CA LEU A 174 -5.89 -6.64 -9.50
C LEU A 174 -5.74 -5.42 -8.57
N ARG A 175 -6.80 -5.05 -7.82
CA ARG A 175 -6.72 -3.98 -6.82
C ARG A 175 -5.82 -4.36 -5.65
N ARG A 176 -5.90 -5.61 -5.16
CA ARG A 176 -5.00 -6.12 -4.13
C ARG A 176 -3.55 -6.07 -4.60
N LEU A 177 -3.25 -6.62 -5.77
CA LEU A 177 -1.90 -6.64 -6.35
C LEU A 177 -1.36 -5.24 -6.61
N ARG A 178 -2.20 -4.27 -7.00
CA ARG A 178 -1.80 -2.86 -7.15
C ARG A 178 -1.41 -2.23 -5.81
N THR A 179 -2.16 -2.51 -4.74
CA THR A 179 -1.84 -2.01 -3.40
C THR A 179 -0.56 -2.65 -2.87
N GLU A 180 -0.40 -3.96 -3.03
CA GLU A 180 0.80 -4.69 -2.64
C GLU A 180 2.04 -4.22 -3.39
N ASN A 181 1.96 -4.06 -4.72
CA ASN A 181 3.05 -3.50 -5.52
C ASN A 181 3.42 -2.07 -5.08
N ARG A 182 2.45 -1.25 -4.68
CA ARG A 182 2.72 0.09 -4.14
C ARG A 182 3.52 0.01 -2.84
N LEU A 183 3.13 -0.88 -1.92
CA LEU A 183 3.84 -1.07 -0.65
C LEU A 183 5.25 -1.64 -0.86
N LEU A 184 5.40 -2.60 -1.77
CA LEU A 184 6.71 -3.16 -2.12
C LEU A 184 7.64 -2.11 -2.71
N ARG A 185 7.14 -1.24 -3.59
CA ARG A 185 7.93 -0.11 -4.12
C ARG A 185 8.39 0.85 -3.02
N GLN A 186 7.49 1.21 -2.10
CA GLN A 186 7.86 2.03 -0.93
C GLN A 186 8.92 1.34 -0.06
N ARG A 187 8.84 0.02 0.11
CA ARG A 187 9.83 -0.74 0.87
C ARG A 187 11.20 -0.76 0.17
N VAL A 188 11.21 -0.92 -1.15
CA VAL A 188 12.43 -0.84 -1.96
C VAL A 188 13.06 0.55 -1.85
N GLU A 189 12.27 1.62 -2.01
CA GLU A 189 12.74 3.01 -1.88
C GLU A 189 13.37 3.28 -0.48
N LEU A 190 12.74 2.78 0.59
CA LEU A 190 13.30 2.91 1.95
C LEU A 190 14.61 2.14 2.12
N LEU A 191 14.68 0.91 1.62
CA LEU A 191 15.91 0.10 1.68
C LEU A 191 17.04 0.70 0.85
N GLU A 192 16.73 1.28 -0.32
CA GLU A 192 17.69 2.00 -1.15
C GLU A 192 18.21 3.25 -0.43
N ALA A 193 17.34 4.00 0.25
CA ALA A 193 17.73 5.15 1.07
C ALA A 193 18.63 4.74 2.25
N GLU A 194 18.25 3.69 3.00
CA GLU A 194 19.07 3.14 4.09
C GLU A 194 20.44 2.66 3.59
N SER A 195 20.46 1.96 2.45
CA SER A 195 21.72 1.50 1.83
C SER A 195 22.60 2.67 1.40
N SER A 196 22.03 3.72 0.81
CA SER A 196 22.77 4.93 0.44
C SER A 196 23.34 5.63 1.66
N GLU A 197 22.56 5.73 2.74
CA GLU A 197 23.01 6.38 3.97
C GLU A 197 24.15 5.60 4.65
N LEU A 198 24.06 4.27 4.67
CA LEU A 198 25.14 3.41 5.18
C LEU A 198 26.42 3.56 4.35
N ALA A 199 26.30 3.62 3.03
CA ALA A 199 27.44 3.87 2.14
C ALA A 199 28.09 5.23 2.45
N ASP A 200 27.30 6.29 2.59
CA ASP A 200 27.79 7.62 2.94
C ASP A 200 28.48 7.65 4.31
N ARG A 201 27.94 6.96 5.32
CA ARG A 201 28.58 6.85 6.64
C ARG A 201 29.93 6.14 6.53
N LEU A 202 30.03 5.09 5.72
CA LEU A 202 31.27 4.35 5.54
C LEU A 202 32.32 5.18 4.82
N VAL A 203 31.93 5.92 3.78
CA VAL A 203 32.81 6.88 3.09
C VAL A 203 33.29 7.97 4.04
N ARG A 204 32.38 8.60 4.82
CA ARG A 204 32.76 9.60 5.83
C ARG A 204 33.74 9.04 6.86
N GLY A 205 33.50 7.81 7.33
CA GLY A 205 34.39 7.13 8.27
C GLY A 205 35.77 6.86 7.68
N GLN A 206 35.87 6.48 6.40
CA GLN A 206 37.15 6.30 5.72
C GLN A 206 37.90 7.62 5.52
N VAL A 207 37.20 8.68 5.13
CA VAL A 207 37.79 10.03 4.97
C VAL A 207 38.32 10.53 6.31
N SER A 208 37.52 10.46 7.38
CA SER A 208 37.95 10.88 8.72
C SER A 208 39.18 10.10 9.21
N ARG A 209 39.25 8.79 8.96
CA ARG A 209 40.44 7.99 9.29
C ARG A 209 41.66 8.41 8.48
N ALA A 210 41.51 8.71 7.20
CA ALA A 210 42.61 9.19 6.36
C ALA A 210 43.11 10.57 6.83
N GLU A 211 42.21 11.47 7.22
CA GLU A 211 42.55 12.79 7.79
C GLU A 211 43.28 12.64 9.15
N GLU A 212 42.83 11.74 10.02
CA GLU A 212 43.53 11.41 11.27
C GLU A 212 44.93 10.83 11.03
N GLU A 213 45.08 9.95 10.03
CA GLU A 213 46.39 9.39 9.63
C GLU A 213 47.33 10.47 9.07
N GLU A 214 46.81 11.40 8.26
CA GLU A 214 47.60 12.52 7.73
C GLU A 214 48.05 13.48 8.85
N THR A 215 47.13 13.86 9.75
CA THR A 215 47.45 14.74 10.88
C THR A 215 48.43 14.11 11.86
N THR A 216 48.26 12.83 12.19
CA THR A 216 49.22 12.09 13.03
C THR A 216 50.59 12.00 12.38
N PHE A 217 50.66 11.81 11.07
CA PHE A 217 51.94 11.83 10.33
C PHE A 217 52.62 13.20 10.41
N VAL A 218 51.89 14.30 10.23
CA VAL A 218 52.42 15.67 10.35
C VAL A 218 52.94 15.91 11.77
N VAL A 219 52.16 15.58 12.80
CA VAL A 219 52.57 15.73 14.20
C VAL A 219 53.81 14.90 14.51
N GLN A 220 53.89 13.65 14.03
CA GLN A 220 55.09 12.82 14.20
C GLN A 220 56.32 13.45 13.55
N ARG A 221 56.17 14.03 12.36
CA ARG A 221 57.26 14.72 11.65
C ARG A 221 57.75 15.94 12.42
N GLU A 222 56.83 16.78 12.89
CA GLU A 222 57.16 17.97 13.69
C GLU A 222 57.79 17.60 15.03
N LEU A 223 57.28 16.57 15.69
CA LEU A 223 57.81 16.07 16.95
C LEU A 223 59.22 15.49 16.78
N ALA A 224 59.51 14.83 15.65
CA ALA A 224 60.86 14.40 15.31
C ALA A 224 61.81 15.59 15.07
N ALA A 225 61.34 16.64 14.38
CA ALA A 225 62.11 17.86 14.19
C ALA A 225 62.40 18.57 15.52
N LEU A 226 61.40 18.71 16.39
CA LEU A 226 61.54 19.26 17.74
C LEU A 226 62.49 18.45 18.62
N ARG A 227 62.45 17.12 18.52
CA ARG A 227 63.42 16.25 19.22
C ARG A 227 64.84 16.50 18.72
N HIS A 228 65.05 16.65 17.42
CA HIS A 228 66.36 16.95 16.86
C HIS A 228 66.87 18.31 17.37
N THR A 229 66.05 19.35 17.28
CA THR A 229 66.44 20.69 17.75
C THR A 229 66.67 20.72 19.26
N HIS A 230 65.87 20.01 20.07
CA HIS A 230 66.14 19.84 21.49
C HIS A 230 67.47 19.13 21.74
N LEU A 231 67.79 18.07 21.00
CA LEU A 231 69.07 17.38 21.17
C LEU A 231 70.24 18.33 20.89
N GLU A 232 70.09 19.13 19.85
CA GLU A 232 71.07 20.11 19.39
C GLU A 232 71.24 21.26 20.40
N THR A 233 70.15 21.82 20.92
CA THR A 233 70.20 22.84 21.98
C THR A 233 70.72 22.27 23.30
N SER A 234 70.34 21.05 23.66
CA SER A 234 70.88 20.36 24.85
C SER A 234 72.37 20.14 24.73
N HIS A 235 72.86 19.75 23.56
CA HIS A 235 74.29 19.59 23.30
C HIS A 235 75.02 20.94 23.36
N GLN A 236 74.46 22.00 22.77
CA GLN A 236 75.00 23.36 22.90
C GLN A 236 75.03 23.84 24.36
N LEU A 237 74.01 23.50 25.15
CA LEU A 237 73.91 23.84 26.56
C LEU A 237 74.90 23.04 27.41
N GLU A 238 75.19 21.79 27.03
CA GLU A 238 76.24 20.97 27.64
C GLU A 238 77.63 21.53 27.36
N ILE A 239 77.90 21.97 26.13
CA ILE A 239 79.13 22.69 25.76
C ILE A 239 79.24 24.01 26.55
N ALA A 240 78.18 24.82 26.58
CA ALA A 240 78.15 26.06 27.35
C ALA A 240 78.30 25.82 28.86
N ASN A 241 77.76 24.72 29.40
CA ASN A 241 77.97 24.32 30.79
C ASN A 241 79.38 23.82 31.06
N GLU A 242 80.04 23.20 30.09
CA GLU A 242 81.46 22.84 30.17
C GLU A 242 82.32 24.10 30.13
N GLU A 243 81.98 25.07 29.28
CA GLU A 243 82.60 26.41 29.25
C GLU A 243 82.36 27.17 30.56
N ILE A 244 81.14 27.17 31.08
CA ILE A 244 80.80 27.74 32.39
C ILE A 244 81.55 26.99 33.49
N ARG A 245 81.71 25.66 33.43
CA ARG A 245 82.52 24.89 34.39
C ARG A 245 83.99 25.25 34.31
N ASN A 246 84.53 25.45 33.11
CA ASN A 246 85.90 25.92 32.90
C ASN A 246 86.09 27.36 33.41
N LEU A 247 85.13 28.25 33.13
CA LEU A 247 85.08 29.61 33.66
C LEU A 247 84.85 29.62 35.18
N SER A 248 84.11 28.65 35.71
CA SER A 248 83.86 28.46 37.16
C SER A 248 85.10 27.93 37.87
N LEU A 249 85.89 27.05 37.24
CA LEU A 249 87.22 26.66 37.72
C LEU A 249 88.20 27.85 37.72
N LEU A 250 88.09 28.73 36.72
CA LEU A 250 88.81 30.01 36.65
C LEU A 250 88.31 31.04 37.68
N MET A 251 87.01 31.04 37.98
CA MET A 251 86.40 31.86 39.03
C MET A 251 86.61 31.28 40.43
N GLU A 252 86.87 29.97 40.58
CA GLU A 252 87.21 29.33 41.87
C GLU A 252 88.61 29.72 42.36
N GLU A 253 89.49 30.21 41.47
CA GLU A 253 90.72 30.92 41.86
C GLU A 253 90.48 32.40 42.21
N THR A 254 89.31 32.96 41.89
CA THR A 254 88.98 34.37 42.12
C THR A 254 87.67 34.53 42.88
N HIS A 255 87.82 34.47 44.21
CA HIS A 255 86.95 35.06 45.23
C HIS A 255 85.67 34.32 45.65
N THR A 256 85.77 33.87 46.91
CA THR A 256 84.78 33.90 47.98
C THR A 256 83.61 34.90 47.89
N SER A 257 82.43 34.39 48.27
CA SER A 257 81.19 35.07 48.71
C SER A 257 80.37 35.72 47.58
N ARG A 258 79.05 35.57 47.49
CA ARG A 258 78.02 35.84 48.52
C ARG A 258 76.66 35.28 48.03
N GLN A 259 75.81 34.91 48.98
CA GLN A 259 74.38 34.56 48.91
C GLN A 259 73.56 35.16 47.75
N SER A 260 72.55 34.41 47.25
CA SER A 260 71.16 34.68 47.66
C SER A 260 70.19 33.54 47.32
N SER A 261 69.32 33.26 48.29
CA SER A 261 68.15 32.42 48.25
C SER A 261 66.95 33.23 47.72
N LEU A 262 66.40 32.87 46.56
CA LEU A 262 65.02 33.26 46.17
C LEU A 262 64.42 32.40 45.03
N GLU A 263 65.22 31.66 44.25
CA GLU A 263 64.74 30.87 43.09
C GLU A 263 64.14 29.50 43.43
N GLU A 264 64.54 28.87 44.54
CA GLU A 264 64.02 27.56 44.97
C GLU A 264 62.51 27.55 45.31
N ILE A 265 61.94 28.71 45.64
CA ILE A 265 60.52 28.84 46.03
C ILE A 265 59.61 29.00 44.80
N SER A 266 60.12 29.56 43.70
CA SER A 266 59.39 29.66 42.42
C SER A 266 59.29 28.29 41.75
N MET A 267 60.39 27.54 41.67
CA MET A 267 60.41 26.19 41.08
C MET A 267 59.48 25.21 41.81
N LYS A 268 59.40 25.28 43.14
CA LYS A 268 58.51 24.41 43.93
C LYS A 268 57.03 24.78 43.76
N ARG A 269 56.69 26.05 43.49
CA ARG A 269 55.30 26.47 43.17
C ARG A 269 54.88 26.01 41.79
N GLU A 270 55.77 26.09 40.81
CA GLU A 270 55.50 25.69 39.45
C GLU A 270 55.28 24.16 39.33
N LEU A 271 56.05 23.37 40.08
CA LEU A 271 55.87 21.92 40.19
C LEU A 271 54.54 21.52 40.88
N LEU A 272 54.08 22.31 41.85
CA LEU A 272 52.78 22.10 42.50
C LEU A 272 51.63 22.37 41.54
N CYS A 273 51.71 23.44 40.74
CA CYS A 273 50.70 23.79 39.74
C CYS A 273 50.57 22.68 38.67
N GLN A 274 51.69 22.15 38.17
CA GLN A 274 51.69 21.02 37.23
C GLN A 274 51.06 19.75 37.81
N LYS A 275 51.24 19.48 39.11
CA LYS A 275 50.60 18.34 39.78
C LYS A 275 49.10 18.54 39.96
N GLU A 276 48.66 19.76 40.25
CA GLU A 276 47.24 20.10 40.34
C GLU A 276 46.52 19.94 39.00
N ASP A 277 47.16 20.35 37.89
CA ASP A 277 46.59 20.20 36.55
C ASP A 277 46.53 18.72 36.11
N LEU A 278 47.54 17.92 36.44
CA LEU A 278 47.50 16.48 36.20
C LEU A 278 46.36 15.79 36.98
N ILE A 279 46.14 16.20 38.24
CA ILE A 279 45.05 15.67 39.05
C ILE A 279 43.68 16.00 38.42
N LYS A 280 43.50 17.21 37.87
CA LYS A 280 42.27 17.58 37.16
C LYS A 280 42.04 16.71 35.92
N CYS A 281 43.07 16.51 35.09
CA CYS A 281 42.95 15.64 33.91
C CYS A 281 42.57 14.20 34.29
N LEU A 282 43.17 13.66 35.37
CA LEU A 282 42.84 12.32 35.86
C LEU A 282 41.40 12.23 36.42
N GLN A 283 40.90 13.30 37.04
CA GLN A 283 39.51 13.35 37.51
C GLN A 283 38.51 13.39 36.34
N GLU A 284 38.81 14.13 35.28
CA GLU A 284 37.99 14.19 34.08
C GLU A 284 37.92 12.83 33.35
N GLU A 285 39.06 12.15 33.20
CA GLU A 285 39.10 10.81 32.61
C GLU A 285 38.35 9.78 33.46
N LEU A 286 38.43 9.86 34.79
CA LEU A 286 37.66 8.98 35.67
C LEU A 286 36.14 9.17 35.50
N VAL A 287 35.68 10.41 35.33
CA VAL A 287 34.26 10.71 35.06
C VAL A 287 33.84 10.14 33.71
N LYS A 288 34.65 10.29 32.65
CA LYS A 288 34.36 9.72 31.33
C LYS A 288 34.27 8.20 31.35
N VAL A 289 35.16 7.52 32.08
CA VAL A 289 35.14 6.05 32.21
C VAL A 289 33.87 5.60 32.94
N ARG A 290 33.49 6.26 34.04
CA ARG A 290 32.26 5.93 34.77
C ARG A 290 30.99 6.16 33.95
N LEU A 291 30.98 7.17 33.08
CA LEU A 291 29.87 7.42 32.18
C LEU A 291 29.72 6.27 31.16
N ARG A 292 30.83 5.85 30.53
CA ARG A 292 30.85 4.72 29.59
C ARG A 292 30.44 3.41 30.24
N GLU A 293 30.85 3.18 31.49
CA GLU A 293 30.45 1.99 32.26
C GLU A 293 28.94 1.96 32.51
N ALA A 294 28.35 3.11 32.89
CA ALA A 294 26.90 3.23 33.07
C ALA A 294 26.10 3.06 31.77
N GLU A 295 26.62 3.54 30.63
CA GLU A 295 26.02 3.35 29.31
C GLU A 295 26.02 1.87 28.89
N ASN A 296 27.14 1.17 29.12
CA ASN A 296 27.25 -0.27 28.85
C ASN A 296 26.27 -1.09 29.72
N ASP A 297 26.11 -0.73 31.00
CA ASP A 297 25.16 -1.38 31.91
C ASP A 297 23.70 -1.15 31.52
N ALA A 298 23.37 -0.01 30.90
CA ALA A 298 22.05 0.22 30.32
C ALA A 298 21.82 -0.70 29.11
N LEU A 299 22.79 -0.78 28.19
CA LEU A 299 22.68 -1.60 26.98
C LEU A 299 22.58 -3.11 27.30
N ILE A 300 23.30 -3.59 28.31
CA ILE A 300 23.21 -4.98 28.77
C ILE A 300 21.81 -5.29 29.32
N ARG A 301 21.15 -4.35 30.01
CA ARG A 301 19.79 -4.55 30.52
C ARG A 301 18.77 -4.65 29.39
N ASP A 302 18.88 -3.80 28.39
CA ASP A 302 17.97 -3.81 27.23
C ASP A 302 18.09 -5.09 26.41
N LEU A 303 19.33 -5.56 26.18
CA LEU A 303 19.57 -6.83 25.48
C LEU A 303 19.00 -8.03 26.26
N ARG A 304 19.07 -8.04 27.59
CA ARG A 304 18.49 -9.10 28.42
C ARG A 304 16.95 -9.12 28.34
N ALA A 305 16.31 -7.95 28.34
CA ALA A 305 14.86 -7.86 28.17
C ALA A 305 14.42 -8.42 26.80
N ARG A 306 15.16 -8.09 25.74
CA ARG A 306 14.86 -8.56 24.39
C ARG A 306 14.98 -10.08 24.23
N ILE A 307 15.93 -10.70 24.92
CA ILE A 307 16.09 -12.17 24.92
C ILE A 307 14.88 -12.84 25.57
N GLN A 308 14.37 -12.30 26.69
CA GLN A 308 13.19 -12.86 27.36
C GLN A 308 11.94 -12.82 26.49
N GLU A 309 11.68 -11.72 25.79
CA GLU A 309 10.55 -11.62 24.83
C GLU A 309 10.61 -12.72 23.76
N LEU A 310 11.80 -12.93 23.17
CA LEU A 310 11.99 -13.94 22.12
C LEU A 310 11.82 -15.38 22.63
N GLU A 311 12.15 -15.64 23.89
CA GLU A 311 11.93 -16.94 24.53
C GLU A 311 10.44 -17.22 24.76
N GLU A 312 9.66 -16.21 25.13
CA GLU A 312 8.21 -16.30 25.29
C GLU A 312 7.50 -16.56 23.95
N ASP A 313 7.88 -15.82 22.89
CA ASP A 313 7.36 -16.03 21.53
C ASP A 313 7.64 -17.43 21.00
N LYS A 314 8.80 -18.00 21.30
CA LYS A 314 9.14 -19.36 20.89
C LYS A 314 8.31 -20.42 21.63
N LYS A 315 7.91 -20.13 22.88
CA LYS A 315 7.07 -21.04 23.67
C LYS A 315 5.64 -21.07 23.12
N THR A 316 5.07 -19.91 22.76
CA THR A 316 3.72 -19.83 22.19
C THR A 316 3.63 -20.54 20.83
N LEU A 317 4.66 -20.42 19.99
CA LEU A 317 4.74 -21.15 18.70
C LEU A 317 4.86 -22.67 18.85
N ARG A 318 5.34 -23.17 19.99
CA ARG A 318 5.39 -24.61 20.27
C ARG A 318 4.07 -25.16 20.81
N GLU A 319 3.24 -24.31 21.39
CA GLU A 319 1.94 -24.68 21.95
C GLU A 319 0.82 -24.71 20.88
N SER A 320 1.03 -24.13 19.68
CA SER A 320 0.12 -24.31 18.55
C SER A 320 0.27 -25.70 17.93
N THR A 321 -0.66 -26.61 18.21
CA THR A 321 -0.70 -27.96 17.63
C THR A 321 -0.98 -27.93 16.12
N PRO A 322 -0.36 -28.81 15.31
CA PRO A 322 -0.68 -28.92 13.89
C PRO A 322 -2.05 -29.58 13.69
N ASP A 323 -2.69 -29.15 12.62
CA ASP A 323 -4.13 -29.23 12.38
C ASP A 323 -4.61 -30.66 12.03
N ASN A 324 -5.60 -31.16 12.78
CA ASN A 324 -6.21 -32.51 12.64
C ASN A 324 -7.19 -32.60 11.46
N SER A 325 -7.29 -31.55 10.65
CA SER A 325 -8.20 -31.40 9.51
C SER A 325 -7.96 -32.45 8.41
N VAL A 326 -6.70 -32.83 8.19
CA VAL A 326 -6.32 -33.83 7.17
C VAL A 326 -6.79 -35.24 7.54
N ALA A 327 -6.72 -35.62 8.81
CA ALA A 327 -7.14 -36.95 9.26
C ALA A 327 -8.66 -37.15 9.12
N HIS A 328 -9.46 -36.14 9.49
CA HIS A 328 -10.91 -36.18 9.34
C HIS A 328 -11.36 -36.20 7.87
N LEU A 329 -10.67 -35.48 6.98
CA LEU A 329 -10.91 -35.53 5.54
C LEU A 329 -10.64 -36.92 4.95
N GLN A 330 -9.61 -37.61 5.44
CA GLN A 330 -9.30 -38.97 5.01
C GLN A 330 -10.36 -39.97 5.47
N GLU A 331 -10.88 -39.86 6.69
CA GLU A 331 -11.96 -40.71 7.20
C GLU A 331 -13.28 -40.52 6.44
N GLU A 332 -13.68 -39.27 6.14
CA GLU A 332 -14.89 -38.98 5.36
C GLU A 332 -14.80 -39.54 3.93
N LEU A 333 -13.63 -39.45 3.29
CA LEU A 333 -13.42 -39.97 1.95
C LEU A 333 -13.53 -41.51 1.89
N ILE A 334 -12.97 -42.20 2.90
CA ILE A 334 -13.05 -43.66 3.00
C ILE A 334 -14.51 -44.11 3.16
N ALA A 335 -15.30 -43.41 3.98
CA ALA A 335 -16.71 -43.73 4.21
C ALA A 335 -17.61 -43.49 2.98
N VAL A 336 -17.29 -42.50 2.13
CA VAL A 336 -18.01 -42.26 0.87
C VAL A 336 -17.68 -43.35 -0.16
N LYS A 337 -16.41 -43.71 -0.30
CA LYS A 337 -15.98 -44.75 -1.26
C LYS A 337 -16.55 -46.13 -0.94
N LEU A 338 -16.69 -46.48 0.35
CA LEU A 338 -17.30 -47.74 0.77
C LEU A 338 -18.79 -47.83 0.37
N ARG A 339 -19.56 -46.75 0.59
CA ARG A 339 -20.99 -46.70 0.22
C ARG A 339 -21.22 -46.78 -1.29
N GLU A 340 -20.35 -46.15 -2.08
CA GLU A 340 -20.41 -46.22 -3.54
C GLU A 340 -20.12 -47.63 -4.07
N ALA A 341 -19.15 -48.34 -3.46
CA ALA A 341 -18.81 -49.70 -3.83
C ALA A 341 -19.96 -50.70 -3.55
N GLU A 342 -20.62 -50.58 -2.39
CA GLU A 342 -21.77 -51.41 -2.02
C GLU A 342 -22.97 -51.19 -2.96
N ALA A 343 -23.25 -49.94 -3.32
CA ALA A 343 -24.29 -49.59 -4.28
C ALA A 343 -24.03 -50.21 -5.67
N ASN A 344 -22.80 -50.11 -6.17
CA ASN A 344 -22.42 -50.62 -7.49
C ASN A 344 -22.51 -52.16 -7.58
N LEU A 345 -22.16 -52.87 -6.50
CA LEU A 345 -22.34 -54.32 -6.43
C LEU A 345 -23.82 -54.70 -6.51
N SER A 346 -24.69 -54.00 -5.79
CA SER A 346 -26.13 -54.27 -5.79
C SER A 346 -26.79 -54.06 -7.17
N LEU A 347 -26.33 -53.07 -7.95
CA LEU A 347 -26.79 -52.84 -9.32
C LEU A 347 -26.36 -53.95 -10.26
N LYS A 348 -25.12 -54.43 -10.12
CA LYS A 348 -24.57 -55.49 -10.95
C LYS A 348 -25.38 -56.78 -10.80
N ASP A 349 -25.73 -57.16 -9.58
CA ASP A 349 -26.55 -58.34 -9.29
C ASP A 349 -27.96 -58.24 -9.89
N LEU A 350 -28.56 -57.05 -9.90
CA LEU A 350 -29.88 -56.83 -10.49
C LEU A 350 -29.85 -56.89 -12.02
N ARG A 351 -28.86 -56.26 -12.64
CA ARG A 351 -28.66 -56.34 -14.10
C ARG A 351 -28.45 -57.79 -14.54
N GLN A 352 -27.73 -58.58 -13.76
CA GLN A 352 -27.57 -60.00 -14.01
C GLN A 352 -28.93 -60.75 -13.94
N ARG A 353 -29.74 -60.50 -12.91
CA ARG A 353 -31.09 -61.10 -12.79
C ARG A 353 -32.03 -60.72 -13.93
N VAL A 354 -32.00 -59.47 -14.38
CA VAL A 354 -32.76 -59.01 -15.56
C VAL A 354 -32.29 -59.74 -16.82
N GLY A 355 -30.98 -59.87 -17.01
CA GLY A 355 -30.41 -60.62 -18.13
C GLY A 355 -30.82 -62.09 -18.13
N GLU A 356 -30.81 -62.75 -16.96
CA GLU A 356 -31.23 -64.15 -16.82
C GLU A 356 -32.72 -64.34 -17.15
N LEU A 357 -33.60 -63.46 -16.65
CA LEU A 357 -35.04 -63.49 -16.96
C LEU A 357 -35.33 -63.22 -18.44
N SER A 358 -34.63 -62.27 -19.05
CA SER A 358 -34.75 -61.95 -20.47
C SER A 358 -34.31 -63.13 -21.36
N GLN A 359 -33.20 -63.80 -21.00
CA GLN A 359 -32.74 -65.00 -21.70
C GLN A 359 -33.69 -66.19 -21.53
N GLN A 360 -34.28 -66.37 -20.35
CA GLN A 360 -35.29 -67.41 -20.12
C GLN A 360 -36.54 -67.16 -20.99
N TRP A 361 -36.98 -65.91 -21.10
CA TRP A 361 -38.09 -65.53 -21.97
C TRP A 361 -37.79 -65.74 -23.45
N GLN A 362 -36.57 -65.39 -23.89
CA GLN A 362 -36.15 -65.55 -25.28
C GLN A 362 -36.04 -67.04 -25.69
N ARG A 363 -35.64 -67.92 -24.76
CA ARG A 363 -35.66 -69.37 -24.94
C ARG A 363 -37.09 -69.92 -25.04
N HIS A 364 -37.99 -69.48 -24.16
CA HIS A 364 -39.40 -69.86 -24.21
C HIS A 364 -40.06 -69.47 -25.55
N LEU A 365 -39.78 -68.27 -26.05
CA LEU A 365 -40.21 -67.81 -27.38
C LEU A 365 -39.65 -68.64 -28.55
N GLN A 366 -38.43 -69.18 -28.42
CA GLN A 366 -37.84 -70.04 -29.46
C GLN A 366 -38.39 -71.46 -29.43
N GLU A 367 -38.59 -72.05 -28.26
CA GLU A 367 -39.14 -73.40 -28.10
C GLU A 367 -40.59 -73.48 -28.61
N HIS A 368 -41.42 -72.47 -28.33
CA HIS A 368 -42.82 -72.44 -28.78
C HIS A 368 -43.01 -72.06 -30.26
N ARG A 369 -41.98 -71.52 -30.93
CA ARG A 369 -42.02 -71.23 -32.37
C ARG A 369 -41.86 -72.49 -33.24
N VAL A 370 -41.31 -73.56 -32.67
CA VAL A 370 -41.03 -74.82 -33.38
C VAL A 370 -42.27 -75.74 -33.44
N GLU A 371 -43.25 -75.58 -32.54
CA GLU A 371 -44.48 -76.39 -32.54
C GLU A 371 -45.53 -75.96 -33.58
N ALA A 372 -45.35 -74.82 -34.26
CA ALA A 372 -46.26 -74.33 -35.28
C ALA A 372 -45.94 -74.87 -36.70
N THR A 373 -46.09 -76.18 -36.91
CA THR A 373 -46.25 -76.77 -38.26
C THR A 373 -47.43 -77.74 -38.28
N PRO A 374 -48.46 -77.55 -39.15
CA PRO A 374 -49.63 -78.42 -39.14
C PRO A 374 -49.43 -79.66 -40.03
N PRO A 375 -49.93 -80.86 -39.64
CA PRO A 375 -50.12 -81.96 -40.58
C PRO A 375 -51.38 -81.73 -41.45
N PRO A 376 -51.44 -82.27 -42.68
CA PRO A 376 -52.60 -82.07 -43.55
C PRO A 376 -53.77 -82.98 -43.12
N ASP A 377 -54.98 -82.50 -43.43
CA ASP A 377 -56.29 -83.15 -43.31
C ASP A 377 -56.99 -83.06 -41.94
N SER A 378 -57.91 -82.10 -41.79
CA SER A 378 -59.37 -82.37 -41.71
C SER A 378 -60.23 -81.19 -41.19
N THR A 379 -61.24 -80.84 -41.99
CA THR A 379 -62.53 -80.16 -41.68
C THR A 379 -62.57 -78.83 -40.89
N PRO A 380 -63.10 -77.74 -41.49
CA PRO A 380 -63.18 -76.43 -40.85
C PRO A 380 -64.56 -76.21 -40.19
N LYS A 381 -64.62 -76.10 -38.85
CA LYS A 381 -65.58 -75.24 -38.09
C LYS A 381 -65.52 -75.42 -36.58
N LYS A 382 -64.98 -76.54 -36.05
CA LYS A 382 -64.75 -76.69 -34.59
C LYS A 382 -63.34 -76.29 -34.12
N LEU A 383 -62.37 -76.21 -35.03
CA LEU A 383 -61.01 -75.76 -34.71
C LEU A 383 -60.93 -74.27 -34.36
N LEU A 384 -61.75 -73.42 -34.98
CA LEU A 384 -61.75 -71.97 -34.69
C LEU A 384 -62.05 -71.63 -33.23
N PHE A 385 -62.84 -72.42 -32.49
CA PHE A 385 -63.19 -72.08 -31.10
C PHE A 385 -62.15 -72.55 -30.07
N TRP A 386 -61.37 -73.58 -30.39
CA TRP A 386 -60.27 -74.08 -29.55
C TRP A 386 -58.92 -73.46 -29.92
N GLU A 387 -58.65 -73.19 -31.21
CA GLU A 387 -57.54 -72.33 -31.63
C GLU A 387 -57.67 -70.93 -31.05
N ASN A 388 -58.87 -70.33 -31.01
CA ASN A 388 -59.01 -68.99 -30.42
C ASN A 388 -58.77 -68.99 -28.91
N ARG A 389 -59.23 -70.03 -28.18
CA ARG A 389 -58.97 -70.12 -26.73
C ARG A 389 -57.50 -70.36 -26.41
N GLY A 390 -56.82 -71.23 -27.16
CA GLY A 390 -55.39 -71.48 -27.03
C GLY A 390 -54.56 -70.24 -27.37
N ASN A 391 -54.91 -69.56 -28.47
CA ASN A 391 -54.28 -68.30 -28.88
C ASN A 391 -54.57 -67.16 -27.89
N GLU A 392 -55.77 -67.09 -27.31
CA GLU A 392 -56.10 -66.10 -26.27
C GLU A 392 -55.34 -66.39 -24.98
N THR A 393 -55.23 -67.64 -24.53
CA THR A 393 -54.41 -68.00 -23.35
C THR A 393 -52.93 -67.74 -23.58
N GLN A 394 -52.40 -68.05 -24.77
CA GLN A 394 -51.01 -67.76 -25.14
C GLN A 394 -50.74 -66.26 -25.23
N ARG A 395 -51.67 -65.49 -25.83
CA ARG A 395 -51.55 -64.03 -25.89
C ARG A 395 -51.58 -63.42 -24.50
N LEU A 396 -52.40 -63.94 -23.59
CA LEU A 396 -52.43 -63.49 -22.19
C LEU A 396 -51.15 -63.88 -21.44
N GLU A 397 -50.53 -65.02 -21.72
CA GLU A 397 -49.23 -65.42 -21.15
C GLU A 397 -48.07 -64.57 -21.69
N GLU A 398 -48.08 -64.24 -22.98
CA GLU A 398 -47.14 -63.29 -23.59
C GLU A 398 -47.31 -61.87 -23.04
N GLU A 399 -48.56 -61.40 -22.89
CA GLU A 399 -48.87 -60.13 -22.26
C GLU A 399 -48.46 -60.12 -20.78
N LEU A 400 -48.60 -61.23 -20.05
CA LEU A 400 -48.14 -61.38 -18.66
C LEU A 400 -46.62 -61.37 -18.53
N MET A 401 -45.89 -62.04 -19.43
CA MET A 401 -44.42 -62.07 -19.38
C MET A 401 -43.80 -60.76 -19.86
N THR A 402 -44.38 -60.13 -20.88
CA THR A 402 -43.95 -58.79 -21.31
C THR A 402 -44.26 -57.74 -20.25
N THR A 403 -45.37 -57.84 -19.52
CA THR A 403 -45.65 -56.95 -18.37
C THR A 403 -44.68 -57.19 -17.21
N ARG A 404 -44.31 -58.44 -16.90
CA ARG A 404 -43.27 -58.74 -15.88
C ARG A 404 -41.88 -58.22 -16.24
N ILE A 405 -41.50 -58.30 -17.52
CA ILE A 405 -40.22 -57.75 -17.98
C ILE A 405 -40.23 -56.23 -17.84
N ARG A 406 -41.29 -55.56 -18.30
CA ARG A 406 -41.45 -54.11 -18.13
C ARG A 406 -41.48 -53.70 -16.66
N GLU A 407 -42.14 -54.46 -15.80
CA GLU A 407 -42.16 -54.22 -14.35
C GLU A 407 -40.75 -54.32 -13.76
N MET A 408 -39.98 -55.34 -14.15
CA MET A 408 -38.61 -55.50 -13.68
C MET A 408 -37.67 -54.40 -14.24
N GLU A 409 -37.84 -53.99 -15.50
CA GLU A 409 -37.12 -52.86 -16.11
C GLU A 409 -37.38 -51.56 -15.33
N VAL A 410 -38.65 -51.25 -15.06
CA VAL A 410 -39.03 -50.08 -14.25
C VAL A 410 -38.49 -50.19 -12.81
N LEU A 411 -38.45 -51.39 -12.22
CA LEU A 411 -37.84 -51.60 -10.89
C LEU A 411 -36.33 -51.39 -10.91
N THR A 412 -35.64 -51.73 -12.01
CA THR A 412 -34.21 -51.42 -12.15
C THR A 412 -33.97 -49.93 -12.35
N GLU A 413 -34.75 -49.25 -13.18
CA GLU A 413 -34.69 -47.79 -13.35
C GLU A 413 -34.96 -47.07 -12.03
N LEU A 414 -35.95 -47.52 -11.25
CA LEU A 414 -36.26 -46.95 -9.94
C LEU A 414 -35.09 -47.07 -8.96
N LYS A 415 -34.35 -48.18 -8.99
CA LYS A 415 -33.16 -48.38 -8.14
C LYS A 415 -31.96 -47.58 -8.61
N GLU A 416 -31.77 -47.44 -9.93
CA GLU A 416 -30.75 -46.54 -10.49
C GLU A 416 -31.02 -45.09 -10.10
N LEU A 417 -32.28 -44.64 -10.17
CA LEU A 417 -32.67 -43.32 -9.71
C LEU A 417 -32.47 -43.14 -8.20
N ARG A 418 -32.78 -44.15 -7.38
CA ARG A 418 -32.52 -44.10 -5.92
C ARG A 418 -31.03 -43.99 -5.59
N LEU A 419 -30.17 -44.67 -6.33
CA LEU A 419 -28.72 -44.56 -6.16
C LEU A 419 -28.22 -43.19 -6.59
N LYS A 420 -28.77 -42.62 -7.68
CA LYS A 420 -28.45 -41.26 -8.08
C LYS A 420 -28.89 -40.25 -7.01
N VAL A 421 -30.06 -40.44 -6.39
CA VAL A 421 -30.50 -39.61 -5.26
C VAL A 421 -29.54 -39.72 -4.09
N MET A 422 -29.14 -40.94 -3.69
CA MET A 422 -28.20 -41.14 -2.59
C MET A 422 -26.81 -40.51 -2.88
N GLU A 423 -26.31 -40.62 -4.11
CA GLU A 423 -25.07 -39.96 -4.53
C GLU A 423 -25.19 -38.43 -4.43
N LEU A 424 -26.29 -37.85 -4.91
CA LEU A 424 -26.55 -36.42 -4.81
C LEU A 424 -26.70 -35.97 -3.35
N GLU A 425 -27.36 -36.74 -2.50
CA GLU A 425 -27.46 -36.48 -1.06
C GLU A 425 -26.09 -36.48 -0.39
N THR A 426 -25.21 -37.43 -0.73
CA THR A 426 -23.83 -37.42 -0.22
C THR A 426 -23.02 -36.25 -0.74
N GLN A 427 -23.18 -35.87 -2.01
CA GLN A 427 -22.51 -34.71 -2.59
C GLN A 427 -22.96 -33.42 -1.91
N VAL A 428 -24.27 -33.30 -1.61
CA VAL A 428 -24.82 -32.18 -0.83
C VAL A 428 -24.22 -32.17 0.56
N GLN A 429 -24.20 -33.30 1.27
CA GLN A 429 -23.64 -33.37 2.62
C GLN A 429 -22.15 -32.97 2.67
N VAL A 430 -21.35 -33.43 1.71
CA VAL A 430 -19.92 -33.07 1.60
C VAL A 430 -19.79 -31.57 1.31
N SER A 431 -20.58 -31.04 0.38
CA SER A 431 -20.56 -29.61 0.04
C SER A 431 -20.97 -28.75 1.23
N THR A 432 -21.98 -29.18 2.01
CA THR A 432 -22.42 -28.50 3.23
C THR A 432 -21.34 -28.53 4.32
N ASN A 433 -20.68 -29.66 4.53
CA ASN A 433 -19.58 -29.76 5.49
C ASN A 433 -18.38 -28.89 5.06
N GLN A 434 -18.07 -28.82 3.77
CA GLN A 434 -17.03 -27.96 3.24
C GLN A 434 -17.36 -26.48 3.44
N LEU A 435 -18.59 -26.06 3.15
CA LEU A 435 -19.06 -24.69 3.41
C LEU A 435 -18.94 -24.35 4.89
N ARG A 436 -19.33 -25.27 5.79
CA ARG A 436 -19.22 -25.05 7.23
C ARG A 436 -17.77 -24.88 7.71
N ARG A 437 -16.81 -25.60 7.13
CA ARG A 437 -15.38 -25.42 7.42
C ARG A 437 -14.88 -24.06 6.95
N GLN A 438 -15.25 -23.67 5.73
CA GLN A 438 -14.93 -22.35 5.20
C GLN A 438 -15.55 -21.22 6.03
N ASP A 439 -16.76 -21.41 6.55
CA ASP A 439 -17.41 -20.43 7.43
C ASP A 439 -16.64 -20.27 8.76
N GLU A 440 -16.17 -21.36 9.37
CA GLU A 440 -15.38 -21.30 10.61
C GLU A 440 -13.99 -20.69 10.36
N GLU A 441 -13.33 -21.02 9.24
CA GLU A 441 -12.08 -20.38 8.82
C GLU A 441 -12.26 -18.87 8.61
N ASN A 442 -13.33 -18.46 7.90
CA ASN A 442 -13.66 -17.05 7.71
C ASN A 442 -13.93 -16.34 9.04
N LYS A 443 -14.57 -17.02 9.99
CA LYS A 443 -14.81 -16.48 11.32
C LYS A 443 -13.50 -16.27 12.08
N ASN A 444 -12.60 -17.26 12.07
CA ASN A 444 -11.28 -17.13 12.70
C ASN A 444 -10.47 -15.98 12.09
N LEU A 445 -10.44 -15.87 10.75
CA LEU A 445 -9.77 -14.77 10.06
C LEU A 445 -10.36 -13.39 10.41
N ARG A 446 -11.68 -13.30 10.61
CA ARG A 446 -12.32 -12.07 11.08
C ARG A 446 -11.90 -11.70 12.50
N GLU A 447 -11.83 -12.68 13.39
CA GLU A 447 -11.36 -12.45 14.78
C GLU A 447 -9.88 -12.04 14.83
N GLU A 448 -9.03 -12.61 13.97
CA GLU A 448 -7.63 -12.19 13.85
C GLU A 448 -7.50 -10.78 13.28
N LEU A 449 -8.30 -10.45 12.27
CA LEU A 449 -8.36 -9.10 11.71
C LEU A 449 -8.77 -8.07 12.77
N GLU A 450 -9.81 -8.36 13.56
CA GLU A 450 -10.27 -7.47 14.62
C GLU A 450 -9.20 -7.26 15.71
N LYS A 451 -8.47 -8.32 16.08
CA LYS A 451 -7.33 -8.22 17.01
C LYS A 451 -6.21 -7.36 16.44
N ALA A 452 -5.89 -7.51 15.15
CA ALA A 452 -4.88 -6.72 14.48
C ALA A 452 -5.28 -5.23 14.40
N GLU A 453 -6.54 -4.94 14.05
CA GLU A 453 -7.07 -3.58 14.04
C GLU A 453 -7.03 -2.93 15.43
N ASN A 454 -7.34 -3.67 16.49
CA ASN A 454 -7.25 -3.14 17.85
C ASN A 454 -5.81 -2.78 18.22
N ARG A 455 -4.82 -3.62 17.86
CA ARG A 455 -3.39 -3.31 18.05
C ARG A 455 -2.98 -2.07 17.26
N GLU A 456 -3.42 -1.94 16.01
CA GLU A 456 -3.15 -0.75 15.19
C GLU A 456 -3.71 0.52 15.85
N ARG A 457 -4.95 0.48 16.36
CA ARG A 457 -5.56 1.60 17.08
C ARG A 457 -4.73 2.00 18.31
N GLU A 458 -4.25 1.03 19.09
CA GLU A 458 -3.37 1.28 20.26
C GLU A 458 -2.02 1.88 19.85
N HIS A 459 -1.43 1.45 18.74
CA HIS A 459 -0.19 2.06 18.25
C HIS A 459 -0.41 3.49 17.76
N VAL A 460 -1.55 3.77 17.11
CA VAL A 460 -1.91 5.12 16.66
C VAL A 460 -2.13 6.06 17.84
N THR A 461 -2.77 5.61 18.93
CA THR A 461 -2.93 6.46 20.13
C THR A 461 -1.59 6.75 20.78
N LYS A 462 -0.71 5.75 20.93
CA LYS A 462 0.66 5.95 21.45
C LYS A 462 1.46 6.94 20.60
N LEU A 463 1.37 6.83 19.27
CA LEU A 463 2.05 7.76 18.36
C LEU A 463 1.55 9.21 18.52
N ARG A 464 0.24 9.40 18.73
CA ARG A 464 -0.33 10.73 19.02
C ARG A 464 0.16 11.29 20.34
N GLU A 465 0.23 10.47 21.38
CA GLU A 465 0.76 10.88 22.69
C GLU A 465 2.23 11.33 22.59
N GLU A 466 3.07 10.58 21.88
CA GLU A 466 4.47 10.96 21.67
C GLU A 466 4.61 12.23 20.81
N SER A 467 3.76 12.40 19.79
CA SER A 467 3.73 13.64 19.01
C SER A 467 3.37 14.85 19.87
N HIS A 468 2.40 14.72 20.79
CA HIS A 468 2.06 15.80 21.72
C HIS A 468 3.21 16.10 22.69
N ARG A 469 3.87 15.07 23.24
CA ARG A 469 5.05 15.25 24.10
C ARG A 469 6.18 15.97 23.38
N TYR A 470 6.42 15.63 22.12
CA TYR A 470 7.43 16.29 21.30
C TYR A 470 7.12 17.78 21.11
N THR A 471 5.87 18.13 20.77
CA THR A 471 5.47 19.54 20.61
C THR A 471 5.59 20.33 21.91
N ASP A 472 5.29 19.70 23.05
CA ASP A 472 5.45 20.32 24.38
C ASP A 472 6.92 20.55 24.72
N LEU A 473 7.81 19.60 24.41
CA LEU A 473 9.24 19.78 24.60
C LEU A 473 9.83 20.86 23.68
N GLU A 474 9.38 20.91 22.42
CA GLU A 474 9.80 21.92 21.46
C GLU A 474 9.39 23.33 21.91
N SER A 475 8.16 23.49 22.40
CA SER A 475 7.69 24.78 22.95
C SER A 475 8.49 25.22 24.18
N LYS A 476 8.76 24.30 25.13
CA LYS A 476 9.63 24.57 26.29
C LYS A 476 11.05 24.95 25.88
N MET A 477 11.62 24.28 24.86
CA MET A 477 12.95 24.61 24.37
C MET A 477 12.99 26.04 23.78
N LYS A 478 11.97 26.41 22.99
CA LYS A 478 11.83 27.77 22.44
C LYS A 478 11.68 28.83 23.54
N GLU A 479 10.88 28.54 24.56
CA GLU A 479 10.71 29.42 25.74
C GLU A 479 12.04 29.62 26.50
N ASN A 480 12.76 28.53 26.78
CA ASN A 480 14.07 28.60 27.44
C ASN A 480 15.11 29.40 26.63
N LEU A 481 15.15 29.22 25.32
CA LEU A 481 15.99 30.01 24.42
C LEU A 481 15.62 31.49 24.45
N MET A 482 14.33 31.81 24.43
CA MET A 482 13.86 33.19 24.54
C MET A 482 14.25 33.81 25.88
N MET A 483 14.09 33.09 26.99
CA MET A 483 14.50 33.55 28.32
C MET A 483 16.01 33.75 28.43
N SER A 484 16.82 32.88 27.82
CA SER A 484 18.27 33.09 27.76
C SER A 484 18.63 34.37 27.02
N ARG A 485 18.02 34.61 25.85
CA ARG A 485 18.24 35.83 25.07
C ARG A 485 17.82 37.09 25.82
N ILE A 486 16.73 37.04 26.58
CA ILE A 486 16.30 38.16 27.43
C ILE A 486 17.37 38.45 28.50
N ARG A 487 17.86 37.43 29.20
CA ARG A 487 18.94 37.60 30.19
C ARG A 487 20.21 38.16 29.57
N ASP A 488 20.62 37.67 28.40
CA ASP A 488 21.81 38.16 27.71
C ASP A 488 21.65 39.64 27.30
N ALA A 489 20.44 40.03 26.88
CA ALA A 489 20.12 41.42 26.57
C ALA A 489 20.12 42.30 27.83
N GLU A 490 19.57 41.82 28.95
CA GLU A 490 19.60 42.53 30.24
C GLU A 490 21.05 42.71 30.75
N HIS A 491 21.88 41.67 30.66
CA HIS A 491 23.30 41.76 30.99
C HIS A 491 24.04 42.74 30.08
N SER A 492 23.76 42.73 28.77
CA SER A 492 24.33 43.67 27.82
C SER A 492 23.92 45.12 28.11
N HIS A 493 22.65 45.33 28.50
CA HIS A 493 22.14 46.63 28.93
C HIS A 493 22.85 47.11 30.20
N TYR A 494 22.99 46.26 31.21
CA TYR A 494 23.69 46.58 32.45
C TYR A 494 25.16 46.93 32.21
N VAL A 495 25.85 46.18 31.34
CA VAL A 495 27.22 46.49 30.92
C VAL A 495 27.30 47.85 30.22
N ALA A 496 26.32 48.19 29.37
CA ALA A 496 26.27 49.49 28.71
C ALA A 496 26.06 50.64 29.72
N GLU A 497 25.17 50.47 30.70
CA GLU A 497 24.96 51.45 31.78
C GLU A 497 26.23 51.66 32.60
N LEU A 498 26.92 50.57 32.98
CA LEU A 498 28.19 50.65 33.69
C LEU A 498 29.26 51.36 32.88
N LYS A 499 29.39 51.05 31.57
CA LYS A 499 30.32 51.75 30.67
C LYS A 499 30.03 53.24 30.59
N GLN A 500 28.75 53.62 30.48
CA GLN A 500 28.35 55.02 30.48
C GLN A 500 28.70 55.70 31.82
N ARG A 501 28.51 55.00 32.94
CA ARG A 501 28.87 55.53 34.26
C ARG A 501 30.38 55.69 34.44
N ILE A 502 31.18 54.75 33.94
CA ILE A 502 32.64 54.83 33.94
C ILE A 502 33.08 56.04 33.11
N SER A 503 32.57 56.21 31.89
CA SER A 503 32.91 57.35 31.03
C SER A 503 32.55 58.71 31.68
N LEU A 504 31.42 58.80 32.38
CA LEU A 504 31.06 60.00 33.14
C LEU A 504 32.03 60.29 34.29
N LEU A 505 32.52 59.24 34.96
CA LEU A 505 33.52 59.39 36.04
C LEU A 505 34.89 59.76 35.48
N GLU A 506 35.28 59.21 34.33
CA GLU A 506 36.52 59.54 33.61
C GLU A 506 36.51 61.02 33.20
N LEU A 507 35.44 61.50 32.56
CA LEU A 507 35.26 62.91 32.21
C LEU A 507 35.35 63.81 33.44
N LYS A 508 34.67 63.45 34.53
CA LYS A 508 34.75 64.22 35.78
C LYS A 508 36.16 64.22 36.37
N ASN A 509 36.91 63.12 36.22
CA ASN A 509 38.29 63.04 36.69
C ASN A 509 39.19 63.95 35.85
N GLU A 510 39.02 63.96 34.52
CA GLU A 510 39.70 64.88 33.61
C GLU A 510 39.35 66.35 33.93
N GLU A 511 38.09 66.67 34.22
CA GLU A 511 37.67 68.00 34.69
C GLU A 511 38.39 68.39 35.99
N MET A 512 38.47 67.50 36.98
CA MET A 512 39.18 67.79 38.23
C MET A 512 40.70 67.94 38.04
N VAL A 513 41.31 67.15 37.15
CA VAL A 513 42.74 67.27 36.82
C VAL A 513 43.02 68.61 36.14
N THR A 514 42.21 68.97 35.13
CA THR A 514 42.35 70.26 34.42
C THR A 514 42.07 71.46 35.33
N GLU A 515 41.09 71.37 36.24
CA GLU A 515 40.90 72.38 37.29
C GLU A 515 42.11 72.48 38.23
N GLY A 516 42.72 71.35 38.59
CA GLY A 516 43.94 71.29 39.41
C GLY A 516 45.14 71.94 38.71
N GLU A 517 45.33 71.65 37.42
CA GLU A 517 46.37 72.26 36.58
C GLU A 517 46.14 73.77 36.42
N LEU A 518 44.90 74.21 36.20
CA LEU A 518 44.57 75.64 36.13
C LEU A 518 44.83 76.36 37.45
N ARG A 519 44.53 75.73 38.60
CA ARG A 519 44.86 76.28 39.94
C ARG A 519 46.38 76.36 40.15
N SER A 520 47.12 75.32 39.77
CA SER A 520 48.59 75.34 39.84
C SER A 520 49.17 76.45 38.96
N ASN A 521 48.65 76.62 37.75
CA ASN A 521 49.09 77.66 36.83
C ASN A 521 48.75 79.07 37.33
N LEU A 522 47.64 79.25 38.06
CA LEU A 522 47.30 80.50 38.73
C LEU A 522 48.29 80.81 39.86
N ASP A 523 48.60 79.84 40.71
CA ASP A 523 49.62 79.98 41.77
C ASP A 523 51.00 80.31 41.20
N ASP A 524 51.37 79.69 40.08
CA ASP A 524 52.64 79.96 39.41
C ASP A 524 52.64 81.33 38.70
N SER A 525 51.50 81.77 38.15
CA SER A 525 51.32 83.12 37.62
C SER A 525 51.40 84.20 38.70
N GLU A 526 50.85 83.95 39.89
CA GLU A 526 50.99 84.84 41.05
C GLU A 526 52.44 84.92 41.53
N LYS A 527 53.16 83.80 41.62
CA LYS A 527 54.61 83.80 41.92
C LYS A 527 55.42 84.54 40.87
N VAL A 528 55.09 84.40 39.58
CA VAL A 528 55.77 85.15 38.51
C VAL A 528 55.50 86.65 38.63
N ARG A 529 54.28 87.05 39.00
CA ARG A 529 53.96 88.46 39.25
C ARG A 529 54.74 89.03 40.45
N GLU A 530 54.83 88.29 41.55
CA GLU A 530 55.66 88.69 42.71
C GLU A 530 57.15 88.81 42.37
N LEU A 531 57.66 87.93 41.51
CA LEU A 531 59.04 88.00 41.03
C LEU A 531 59.25 89.19 40.07
N GLN A 532 58.27 89.52 39.24
CA GLN A 532 58.31 90.71 38.39
C GLN A 532 58.27 92.01 39.21
N ASP A 533 57.47 92.07 40.26
CA ASP A 533 57.44 93.21 41.19
C ASP A 533 58.78 93.38 41.92
N LYS A 534 59.38 92.28 42.40
CA LYS A 534 60.74 92.30 43.00
C LYS A 534 61.82 92.75 42.00
N VAL A 535 61.70 92.39 40.72
CA VAL A 535 62.62 92.85 39.67
C VAL A 535 62.40 94.33 39.35
N ALA A 536 61.16 94.82 39.39
CA ALA A 536 60.85 96.24 39.23
C ALA A 536 61.42 97.07 40.40
N ASP A 537 61.30 96.57 41.64
CA ASP A 537 61.88 97.21 42.83
C ASP A 537 63.42 97.24 42.76
N MET A 538 64.07 96.13 42.34
CA MET A 538 65.53 96.13 42.13
C MET A 538 65.99 97.07 41.01
N LYS A 539 65.15 97.32 39.99
CA LYS A 539 65.43 98.31 38.94
C LYS A 539 65.22 99.75 39.41
N ALA A 540 64.44 99.99 40.47
CA ALA A 540 64.22 101.32 41.03
C ALA A 540 65.34 101.77 41.99
N GLU A 541 66.15 100.84 42.53
CA GLU A 541 67.21 101.14 43.51
C GLU A 541 68.55 101.64 42.92
N PHE A 542 68.68 101.79 41.60
CA PHE A 542 69.89 102.38 40.97
C PHE A 542 69.56 103.40 39.87
N PRO A 543 69.75 104.72 40.10
CA PRO A 543 69.59 105.75 39.08
C PRO A 543 70.90 106.14 38.36
N THR A 544 70.89 105.99 37.02
CA THR A 544 71.53 106.84 35.97
C THR A 544 73.08 106.82 35.81
N PRO A 545 73.72 107.22 34.65
CA PRO A 545 73.22 108.09 33.56
C PRO A 545 73.66 107.78 32.08
N THR A 546 73.00 108.50 31.15
CA THR A 546 73.36 109.00 29.79
C THR A 546 74.02 108.12 28.69
N SER A 547 73.38 108.22 27.50
CA SER A 547 73.68 107.74 26.13
C SER A 547 75.08 108.10 25.57
N PRO A 548 75.57 107.65 24.37
CA PRO A 548 74.83 107.60 23.09
C PRO A 548 75.12 106.43 22.11
N ASP A 549 74.24 106.38 21.11
CA ASP A 549 74.37 105.90 19.72
C ASP A 549 74.89 104.49 19.43
N VAL A 550 74.01 103.66 18.82
CA VAL A 550 74.13 103.14 17.44
C VAL A 550 72.82 102.40 17.10
N GLU A 551 72.02 102.98 16.20
CA GLU A 551 71.01 102.30 15.36
C GLU A 551 71.72 101.49 14.24
N PRO A 552 71.04 100.72 13.36
CA PRO A 552 69.82 99.91 13.52
C PRO A 552 69.90 98.58 12.73
N TRP A 553 69.28 97.47 13.14
CA TRP A 553 68.83 96.45 12.16
C TRP A 553 67.51 95.80 12.58
N LYS A 554 66.46 96.19 11.85
CA LYS A 554 65.14 95.56 11.72
C LYS A 554 65.22 94.34 10.78
N TRP A 555 64.09 93.61 10.70
CA TRP A 555 63.68 92.51 9.77
C TRP A 555 63.89 91.10 10.36
N LEU A 556 62.97 90.12 10.32
CA LEU A 556 61.67 89.82 9.66
C LEU A 556 61.01 88.71 10.53
N GLU A 557 59.70 88.74 10.83
CA GLU A 557 58.65 87.98 10.12
C GLU A 557 58.94 86.48 9.87
N SER A 558 58.27 85.61 10.64
CA SER A 558 57.38 84.51 10.16
C SER A 558 56.80 83.74 11.34
#